data_AF-R7S916-F1
#
_entry.id   AF-R7S916-F1
#
_cell.length_a   1.000
_cell.length_b   1.000
_cell.length_c   1.000
_cell.angle_alpha   90.00
_cell.angle_beta   90.00
_cell.angle_gamma   90.00
#
_symmetry.space_group_name_H-M   'P 1'
#
loop_
_entity.id
_entity.type
_entity.pdbx_description
1 polymer ?
#
loop_
_entity_poly.entity_id
_entity_poly.type
_entity_poly.pdbx_seq_one_letter_code
_entity_poly.pdbx_strand_id
1 'polypeptide(L)' 'MSSVKLGEDYVRVPKLEVGGANWVLYKERLAWAADVKGVLGHLDGTSKEP' A
#
# COMPACT_ATOMS: atom_id res chain seq x y z
N MET A 1 18.83 -4.33 -18.30
CA MET A 1 17.88 -3.71 -17.35
C MET A 1 16.60 -4.51 -17.38
N SER A 2 16.58 -5.61 -16.64
CA SER A 2 15.43 -6.50 -16.56
C SER A 2 14.32 -5.77 -15.80
N SER A 3 13.29 -5.32 -16.51
CA SER A 3 12.05 -4.87 -15.88
C SER A 3 11.46 -6.08 -15.18
N VAL A 4 11.69 -6.19 -13.87
CA VAL A 4 10.97 -7.13 -13.03
C VAL A 4 9.52 -6.66 -13.06
N LYS A 5 8.71 -7.25 -13.94
CA LYS A 5 7.26 -7.18 -13.84
C LYS A 5 6.90 -7.96 -12.58
N LEU A 6 7.00 -7.29 -11.43
CA LEU A 6 6.38 -7.72 -10.19
C LEU A 6 4.90 -7.87 -10.53
N GLY A 7 4.47 -9.12 -10.75
CA GLY A 7 3.09 -9.43 -11.09
C GLY A 7 2.15 -8.75 -10.09
N GLU A 8 0.99 -8.33 -10.57
CA GLU A 8 -0.02 -7.59 -9.81
C GLU A 8 -0.43 -8.27 -8.48
N ASP A 9 -0.02 -9.52 -8.27
CA ASP A 9 -0.32 -10.39 -7.13
C ASP A 9 0.62 -10.31 -5.91
N TYR A 10 1.74 -9.56 -5.96
CA TYR A 10 2.72 -9.58 -4.85
C TYR A 10 2.42 -8.63 -3.69
N VAL A 11 1.44 -7.74 -3.85
CA VAL A 11 1.14 -6.71 -2.85
C VAL A 11 -0.05 -7.15 -2.00
N ARG A 12 0.22 -7.91 -0.93
CA ARG A 12 -0.80 -8.31 0.05
C ARG A 12 -0.88 -7.30 1.20
N VAL A 13 -2.01 -6.61 1.30
CA VAL A 13 -2.35 -5.79 2.47
C VAL A 13 -3.24 -6.65 3.40
N PRO A 14 -2.87 -6.86 4.67
CA PRO A 14 -3.71 -7.61 5.61
C PRO A 14 -5.00 -6.83 5.89
N LYS A 15 -6.06 -7.51 6.31
CA LYS A 15 -7.27 -6.82 6.80
C LYS A 15 -6.98 -6.19 8.16
N LEU A 16 -7.37 -4.94 8.37
CA LEU A 16 -7.30 -4.30 9.69
C LEU A 16 -8.27 -5.02 10.65
N GLU A 17 -7.74 -5.47 11.79
CA GLU A 17 -8.55 -6.08 12.84
C GLU A 17 -9.43 -5.03 13.52
N VAL A 18 -10.62 -5.44 13.96
CA VAL A 18 -11.60 -4.53 14.60
C VAL A 18 -11.00 -3.86 15.86
N GLY A 19 -10.17 -4.59 16.62
CA GLY A 19 -9.48 -4.04 17.79
C GLY A 19 -8.20 -3.27 17.46
N GLY A 20 -7.80 -3.18 16.19
CA GLY A 20 -6.63 -2.43 15.75
C GLY A 20 -5.28 -3.04 16.16
N ALA A 21 -5.24 -4.27 16.66
CA ALA A 21 -4.01 -4.90 17.14
C ALA A 21 -2.92 -5.01 16.06
N ASN A 22 -3.32 -5.12 14.78
CA ASN A 22 -2.42 -5.16 13.64
C ASN A 22 -2.27 -3.81 12.91
N TRP A 23 -2.66 -2.68 13.53
CA TRP A 23 -2.67 -1.36 12.89
C TRP A 23 -1.33 -0.96 12.24
N VAL A 24 -0.22 -1.14 12.95
CA VAL A 24 1.12 -0.76 12.44
C VAL A 24 1.44 -1.53 11.16
N LEU A 25 1.27 -2.85 11.19
CA LEU A 25 1.52 -3.72 10.04
C LEU A 25 0.58 -3.42 8.87
N TYR A 26 -0.70 -3.18 9.16
CA TYR A 26 -1.68 -2.77 8.17
C TYR A 26 -1.26 -1.47 7.47
N LYS A 27 -0.92 -0.45 8.24
CA LYS A 27 -0.54 0.87 7.72
C LYS A 27 0.71 0.80 6.84
N GLU A 28 1.75 0.09 7.28
CA GLU A 28 2.98 -0.07 6.50
C GLU A 28 2.73 -0.80 5.17
N ARG A 29 1.96 -1.90 5.20
CA ARG A 29 1.63 -2.65 3.99
C ARG A 29 0.75 -1.88 3.03
N LEU A 30 -0.20 -1.09 3.55
CA LEU A 30 -1.05 -0.21 2.76
C LEU A 30 -0.24 0.90 2.08
N ALA A 31 0.67 1.55 2.81
CA ALA A 31 1.53 2.60 2.24
C ALA A 31 2.44 2.04 1.15
N TRP A 32 3.09 0.90 1.40
CA TRP A 32 3.89 0.21 0.38
C TRP A 32 3.05 -0.17 -0.84
N ALA A 33 1.83 -0.66 -0.64
CA ALA A 33 0.93 -1.02 -1.73
C ALA A 33 0.52 0.18 -2.58
N ALA A 34 0.22 1.31 -1.93
CA ALA A 34 -0.12 2.55 -2.60
C ALA A 34 1.07 3.11 -3.38
N ASP A 35 2.28 3.03 -2.82
CA ASP A 35 3.52 3.47 -3.46
C ASP A 35 3.82 2.67 -4.73
N VAL A 36 3.74 1.33 -4.65
CA VAL A 36 3.92 0.45 -5.82
C VAL A 36 2.92 0.76 -6.94
N LYS A 37 1.72 1.23 -6.58
CA LYS A 37 0.67 1.63 -7.53
C LYS A 37 0.73 3.09 -7.94
N GLY A 38 1.66 3.88 -7.39
CA GLY A 38 1.81 5.32 -7.68
C GLY A 38 0.76 6.23 -7.04
N VAL A 39 -0.06 5.73 -6.11
CA VAL A 39 -1.19 6.47 -5.52
C VAL A 39 -0.97 6.87 -4.05
N LEU A 40 0.27 6.74 -3.54
CA LEU A 40 0.61 7.09 -2.15
C LEU A 40 0.25 8.54 -1.81
N GLY A 41 0.46 9.46 -2.76
CA GLY A 41 0.16 10.87 -2.55
C GLY A 41 -1.32 11.17 -2.26
N HIS A 42 -2.22 10.35 -2.79
CA HIS A 42 -3.64 10.46 -2.46
C HIS A 42 -3.95 9.96 -1.05
N LEU A 43 -3.22 8.93 -0.60
CA LEU A 43 -3.37 8.35 0.74
C LEU A 43 -2.85 9.27 1.85
N ASP A 44 -1.72 9.95 1.62
CA ASP A 44 -1.10 10.86 2.61
C ASP A 44 -1.56 12.32 2.49
N GLY A 45 -2.38 12.63 1.47
CA GLY A 45 -2.97 13.95 1.26
C GLY A 45 -2.05 14.95 0.56
N THR A 46 -0.89 14.52 0.05
CA THR A 46 0.01 15.36 -0.75
C THR A 46 -0.47 15.55 -2.19
N SER A 47 -1.34 14.66 -2.68
CA SER A 47 -2.03 14.77 -3.97
C SER A 47 -3.55 14.72 -3.81
N LYS A 48 -4.25 15.62 -4.52
CA LYS A 48 -5.71 15.68 -4.50
C LYS A 48 -6.36 14.53 -5.27
N GLU A 49 -5.69 14.03 -6.30
CA GLU A 49 -6.16 12.95 -7.17
C GLU A 49 -5.08 11.87 -7.31
N PRO A 50 -5.45 10.58 -7.52
CA PRO A 50 -4.51 9.47 -7.67
C PRO A 50 -3.71 9.53 -8.98
#